data_AF-A0A6P2LFQ1-F1
#
_entry.id   AF-A0A6P2LFQ1-F1
#
_cell.length_a   1.000
_cell.length_b   1.000
_cell.length_c   1.000
_cell.angle_alpha   90.00
_cell.angle_beta   90.00
_cell.angle_gamma   90.00
#
_symmetry.space_group_name_H-M   'P 1'
#
loop_
_entity.id
_entity.type
_entity.pdbx_description
1 polymer ?
#
loop_
_entity_poly.entity_id
_entity_poly.type
_entity_poly.pdbx_seq_one_letter_code
_entity_poly.pdbx_strand_id
1 'polypeptide(L)'
;MSKNALRYPESAIAGGVFGTARVRGMVADTAARLTSEDAVALEPTIARLISSTPAAVAATPLQRMQALGRLPAGRMNKTEAAYAELLAARVHVGEILEFKFESVKLRLADRTWYTPDFALVLADGTREIHEVKGHWTDDARVKIKVAAELYPYDRFIAVRRVKGEWIREVF
;
A
#
# COMPACT_ATOMS: atom_id res chain seq x y z
N MET A 1 -41.53 60.71 19.95
CA MET A 1 -40.15 60.62 20.50
C MET A 1 -39.65 59.18 20.32
N SER A 2 -38.79 58.92 19.34
CA SER A 2 -38.26 57.58 19.04
C SER A 2 -37.32 57.11 20.16
N LYS A 3 -37.59 55.94 20.75
CA LYS A 3 -36.78 55.32 21.83
C LYS A 3 -35.55 54.54 21.32
N ASN A 4 -35.15 54.69 20.06
CA ASN A 4 -34.09 53.89 19.44
C ASN A 4 -32.88 54.69 18.94
N ALA A 5 -32.59 55.85 19.53
CA ALA A 5 -31.37 56.60 19.23
C ALA A 5 -30.52 56.75 20.49
N LEU A 6 -29.46 55.94 20.62
CA LEU A 6 -28.39 56.21 21.57
C LEU A 6 -27.56 57.38 21.02
N ARG A 7 -27.66 58.56 21.64
CA ARG A 7 -26.81 59.70 21.32
C ARG A 7 -25.53 59.61 22.12
N TYR A 8 -24.40 59.50 21.44
CA TYR A 8 -23.08 59.57 22.06
C TYR A 8 -22.47 60.96 21.84
N PRO A 9 -21.63 61.45 22.77
CA PRO A 9 -20.89 62.69 22.56
C PRO A 9 -19.91 62.52 21.39
N GLU A 10 -19.59 63.60 20.68
CA GLU A 10 -18.68 63.59 19.53
C GLU A 10 -17.28 63.04 19.89
N SER A 11 -16.87 63.19 21.16
CA SER A 11 -15.67 62.56 21.74
C SER A 11 -15.67 61.03 21.72
N ALA A 12 -16.85 60.40 21.57
CA ALA A 12 -17.02 58.96 21.40
C ALA A 12 -16.78 58.48 19.96
N ILE A 13 -16.37 59.37 19.04
CA ILE A 13 -15.92 59.04 17.68
C ILE A 13 -14.48 59.52 17.51
N ALA A 14 -13.54 58.60 17.44
CA ALA A 14 -12.14 58.89 17.13
C ALA A 14 -11.55 57.73 16.32
N GLY A 15 -10.84 58.04 15.23
CA GLY A 15 -10.15 57.03 14.41
C GLY A 15 -11.06 56.02 13.69
N GLY A 16 -12.33 56.37 13.43
CA GLY A 16 -13.27 55.50 12.69
C GLY A 16 -14.00 54.45 13.54
N VAL A 17 -13.83 54.45 14.87
CA VAL A 17 -14.46 53.47 15.77
C VAL A 17 -15.35 54.15 16.82
N PHE A 18 -16.57 53.63 16.99
CA PHE A 18 -17.62 54.17 17.85
C PHE A 18 -17.69 53.44 19.21
N GLY A 19 -17.73 54.17 20.33
CA GLY A 19 -17.97 53.58 21.67
C GLY A 19 -17.22 54.27 22.82
N THR A 20 -17.49 53.86 24.07
CA THR A 20 -16.77 54.34 25.26
C THR A 20 -15.33 53.81 25.29
N ALA A 21 -14.44 54.45 26.05
CA ALA A 21 -13.03 54.02 26.18
C ALA A 21 -12.88 52.54 26.57
N ARG A 22 -13.77 52.04 27.43
CA ARG A 22 -13.83 50.62 27.82
C ARG A 22 -14.13 49.70 26.64
N VAL A 23 -15.13 50.04 25.83
CA VAL A 23 -15.51 49.25 24.65
C VAL A 23 -14.40 49.28 23.61
N ARG A 24 -13.77 50.44 23.39
CA ARG A 24 -12.60 50.55 22.49
C ARG A 24 -11.43 49.69 22.97
N GLY A 25 -11.13 49.68 24.26
CA GLY A 25 -10.09 48.82 24.84
C GLY A 25 -10.37 47.34 24.60
N MET A 26 -11.60 46.88 24.85
CA MET A 26 -12.00 45.49 24.59
C MET A 26 -11.88 45.11 23.11
N VAL A 27 -12.26 46.01 22.19
CA VAL A 27 -12.14 45.77 20.74
C VAL A 27 -10.67 45.74 20.30
N ALA A 28 -9.84 46.66 20.79
CA ALA A 28 -8.41 46.69 20.49
C ALA A 28 -7.69 45.43 21.02
N ASP A 29 -7.98 45.01 22.25
CA ASP A 29 -7.42 43.79 22.85
C ASP A 29 -7.84 42.53 22.07
N THR A 30 -9.08 42.50 21.58
CA THR A 30 -9.59 41.38 20.77
C THR A 30 -8.93 41.37 19.39
N ALA A 31 -8.77 42.53 18.75
CA ALA A 31 -8.08 42.66 17.48
C ALA A 31 -6.61 42.22 17.59
N ALA A 32 -5.92 42.62 18.66
CA ALA A 32 -4.54 42.21 18.93
C ALA A 32 -4.40 40.68 19.10
N ARG A 33 -5.38 40.02 19.73
CA ARG A 33 -5.43 38.55 19.86
C ARG A 33 -5.68 37.84 18.53
N LEU A 34 -6.46 38.44 17.63
CA LEU A 34 -6.70 37.90 16.28
C LEU A 34 -5.49 38.03 15.35
N THR A 35 -4.63 39.03 15.57
CA THR A 35 -3.41 39.25 14.79
C THR A 35 -2.16 38.57 15.35
N SER A 36 -2.25 37.91 16.51
CA SER A 36 -1.14 37.16 17.09
C SER A 36 -0.95 35.83 16.34
N GLU A 37 0.30 35.51 16.01
CA GLU A 37 0.71 34.20 15.47
C GLU A 37 1.01 33.18 16.58
N ASP A 38 0.78 33.54 17.85
CA ASP A 38 1.05 32.65 18.98
C ASP A 38 0.08 31.47 18.95
N ALA A 39 0.62 30.27 19.21
CA ALA A 39 -0.16 29.06 19.21
C ALA A 39 -1.22 29.10 20.32
N VAL A 40 -2.49 29.14 19.93
CA VAL A 40 -3.61 29.03 20.87
C VAL A 40 -3.75 27.57 21.28
N ALA A 41 -3.72 27.31 22.59
CA ALA A 41 -3.98 25.98 23.12
C ALA A 41 -5.39 25.53 22.72
N LEU A 42 -5.47 24.39 22.02
CA LEU A 42 -6.75 23.81 21.64
C LEU A 42 -7.49 23.33 22.88
N GLU A 43 -8.81 23.57 22.91
CA GLU A 43 -9.70 22.98 23.91
C GLU A 43 -9.53 21.44 23.93
N PRO A 44 -9.54 20.79 25.11
CA PRO A 44 -9.22 19.37 25.25
C PRO A 44 -10.06 18.47 24.34
N THR A 45 -11.32 18.85 24.10
CA THR A 45 -12.24 18.13 23.22
C THR A 45 -11.80 18.20 21.75
N ILE A 46 -11.39 19.37 21.28
CA ILE A 46 -10.92 19.58 19.90
C ILE A 46 -9.56 18.91 19.72
N ALA A 47 -8.68 19.04 20.71
CA ALA A 47 -7.40 18.33 20.75
C ALA A 47 -7.59 16.81 20.66
N ARG A 48 -8.59 16.24 21.35
CA ARG A 48 -8.91 14.81 21.31
C ARG A 48 -9.48 14.34 19.96
N LEU A 49 -10.27 15.17 19.28
CA LEU A 49 -10.78 14.88 17.93
C LEU A 49 -9.65 14.87 16.89
N ILE A 50 -8.74 15.83 16.95
CA ILE A 50 -7.61 15.95 16.01
C ILE A 50 -6.51 14.90 16.32
N SER A 51 -6.27 14.60 17.60
CA SER A 51 -5.31 13.57 18.02
C SER A 51 -5.85 12.14 17.96
N SER A 52 -7.14 11.95 17.68
CA SER A 52 -7.70 10.64 17.37
C SER A 52 -7.25 10.19 15.98
N THR A 53 -5.97 9.86 15.88
CA THR A 53 -5.49 8.89 14.90
C THR A 53 -6.44 7.70 15.01
N PRO A 54 -7.18 7.30 13.95
CA PRO A 54 -7.94 6.06 14.03
C PRO A 54 -6.94 4.99 14.44
N ALA A 55 -7.16 4.36 15.59
CA ALA A 55 -6.29 3.31 16.10
C ALA A 55 -6.00 2.38 14.92
N ALA A 56 -4.74 2.33 14.49
CA ALA A 56 -4.34 1.53 13.33
C ALA A 56 -4.90 0.13 13.58
N VAL A 57 -5.90 -0.26 12.79
CA VAL A 57 -6.52 -1.58 12.91
C VAL A 57 -5.37 -2.57 12.75
N ALA A 58 -5.01 -3.24 13.84
CA ALA A 58 -3.84 -4.11 13.84
C ALA A 58 -4.01 -5.12 12.71
N ALA A 59 -3.04 -5.13 11.78
CA ALA A 59 -3.11 -5.97 10.60
C ALA A 59 -3.42 -7.42 10.99
N THR A 60 -4.37 -8.03 10.28
CA THR A 60 -4.76 -9.42 10.53
C THR A 60 -3.54 -10.34 10.35
N PRO A 61 -3.53 -11.54 10.96
CA PRO A 61 -2.44 -12.49 10.76
C PRO A 61 -2.16 -12.77 9.27
N LEU A 62 -3.20 -12.80 8.43
CA LEU A 62 -3.08 -12.96 6.98
C LEU A 62 -2.36 -11.75 6.34
N GLN A 63 -2.73 -10.52 6.71
CA GLN A 63 -2.09 -9.30 6.20
C GLN A 63 -0.62 -9.20 6.64
N ARG A 64 -0.31 -9.63 7.87
CA ARG A 64 1.08 -9.74 8.35
C ARG A 64 1.86 -10.77 7.55
N MET A 65 1.32 -11.97 7.35
CA MET A 65 1.95 -13.01 6.53
C MET A 65 2.21 -12.54 5.09
N GLN A 66 1.24 -11.86 4.49
CA GLN A 66 1.38 -11.27 3.14
C GLN A 66 2.43 -10.18 3.08
N ALA A 67 2.53 -9.34 4.12
CA ALA A 67 3.55 -8.28 4.21
C ALA A 67 4.96 -8.84 4.44
N LEU A 68 5.10 -9.89 5.26
CA LEU A 68 6.38 -10.57 5.53
C LEU A 68 6.98 -11.22 4.27
N GLY A 69 6.16 -11.62 3.31
CA GLY A 69 6.61 -12.21 2.04
C GLY A 69 6.90 -11.20 0.93
N ARG A 70 6.58 -9.91 1.11
CA ARG A 70 6.68 -8.91 0.04
C ARG A 70 8.08 -8.30 0.01
N LEU A 71 9.03 -9.02 -0.58
CA LEU A 71 10.33 -8.47 -0.96
C LEU A 71 10.18 -7.51 -2.15
N PRO A 72 11.13 -6.57 -2.36
CA PRO A 72 11.16 -5.77 -3.58
C PRO A 72 11.33 -6.66 -4.81
N ALA A 73 10.71 -6.25 -5.92
CA ALA A 73 10.78 -6.97 -7.20
C ALA A 73 12.23 -7.30 -7.58
N GLY A 74 12.45 -8.50 -8.12
CA GLY A 74 13.76 -9.02 -8.48
C GLY A 74 14.56 -9.62 -7.31
N ARG A 75 14.02 -9.65 -6.08
CA ARG A 75 14.68 -10.28 -4.93
C ARG A 75 13.93 -11.53 -4.48
N MET A 76 14.57 -12.68 -4.67
CA MET A 76 14.07 -13.97 -4.23
C MET A 76 13.94 -14.05 -2.70
N ASN A 77 12.85 -14.66 -2.23
CA ASN A 77 12.74 -15.13 -0.86
C ASN A 77 13.58 -16.41 -0.65
N LYS A 78 13.67 -16.89 0.60
CA LYS A 78 14.48 -18.08 0.93
C LYS A 78 14.03 -19.35 0.19
N THR A 79 12.73 -19.49 -0.05
CA THR A 79 12.17 -20.66 -0.73
C THR A 79 12.44 -20.61 -2.23
N GLU A 80 12.24 -19.46 -2.85
CA GLU A 80 12.57 -19.19 -4.26
C GLU A 80 14.07 -19.36 -4.51
N ALA A 81 14.93 -18.86 -3.62
CA ALA A 81 16.38 -19.04 -3.74
C ALA A 81 16.77 -20.52 -3.69
N ALA A 82 16.21 -21.29 -2.74
CA ALA A 82 16.42 -22.73 -2.67
C ALA A 82 15.87 -23.47 -3.91
N TYR A 83 14.81 -22.95 -4.53
CA TYR A 83 14.28 -23.50 -5.77
C TYR A 83 15.20 -23.17 -6.96
N ALA A 84 15.72 -21.95 -7.03
CA ALA A 84 16.69 -21.54 -8.04
C ALA A 84 17.96 -22.39 -7.99
N GLU A 85 18.44 -22.76 -6.79
CA GLU A 85 19.56 -23.70 -6.63
C GLU A 85 19.26 -25.08 -7.24
N LEU A 86 18.03 -25.60 -7.03
CA LEU A 86 17.59 -26.84 -7.67
C LEU A 86 17.56 -26.71 -9.19
N LEU A 87 17.03 -25.61 -9.72
CA LEU A 87 16.99 -25.36 -11.16
C LEU A 87 18.40 -25.25 -11.75
N ALA A 88 19.33 -24.60 -11.05
CA ALA A 88 20.72 -24.50 -11.47
C ALA A 88 21.41 -25.88 -11.54
N ALA A 89 21.14 -26.76 -10.57
CA ALA A 89 21.63 -28.14 -10.62
C ALA A 89 21.09 -28.91 -11.84
N ARG A 90 19.81 -28.70 -12.18
CA ARG A 90 19.19 -29.31 -13.38
C ARG A 90 19.72 -28.74 -14.69
N VAL A 91 20.07 -27.45 -14.72
CA VAL A 91 20.80 -26.85 -15.85
C VAL A 91 22.16 -27.51 -16.01
N HIS A 92 22.89 -27.72 -14.90
CA HIS A 92 24.21 -28.34 -14.95
C HIS A 92 24.19 -29.78 -15.51
N VAL A 93 23.12 -30.53 -15.21
CA VAL A 93 22.92 -31.90 -15.73
C VAL A 93 22.32 -31.91 -17.15
N GLY A 94 21.93 -30.75 -17.69
CA GLY A 94 21.41 -30.60 -19.04
C GLY A 94 19.93 -30.93 -19.21
N GLU A 95 19.16 -31.01 -18.11
CA GLU A 95 17.69 -31.19 -18.18
C GLU A 95 16.98 -29.88 -18.57
N ILE A 96 17.55 -28.75 -18.14
CA ILE A 96 17.06 -27.40 -18.40
C ILE A 96 18.14 -26.67 -19.20
N LEU A 97 17.75 -25.97 -20.27
CA LEU A 97 18.68 -25.13 -21.03
C LEU A 97 18.92 -23.81 -20.33
N GLU A 98 17.84 -23.14 -19.91
CA GLU A 98 17.91 -21.91 -19.13
C GLU A 98 16.68 -21.72 -18.24
N PHE A 99 16.83 -20.94 -17.19
CA PHE A 99 15.72 -20.41 -16.40
C PHE A 99 15.96 -18.94 -16.04
N LYS A 100 14.89 -18.17 -15.89
CA LYS A 100 14.95 -16.74 -15.54
C LYS A 100 13.88 -16.40 -14.50
N PHE A 101 14.29 -15.70 -13.45
CA PHE A 101 13.42 -15.26 -12.36
C PHE A 101 12.67 -13.96 -12.71
N GLU A 102 11.37 -13.91 -12.42
CA GLU A 102 10.46 -12.75 -12.66
C GLU A 102 10.63 -12.09 -14.05
N SER A 103 11.01 -12.86 -15.07
CA SER A 103 11.37 -12.32 -16.40
C SER A 103 10.18 -12.13 -17.34
N VAL A 104 9.04 -12.73 -17.00
CA VAL A 104 7.83 -12.74 -17.82
C VAL A 104 6.72 -12.00 -17.09
N LYS A 105 5.95 -11.21 -17.83
CA LYS A 105 4.75 -10.54 -17.31
C LYS A 105 3.59 -10.74 -18.28
N LEU A 106 2.62 -11.55 -17.85
CA LEU A 106 1.47 -11.98 -18.65
C LEU A 106 0.26 -11.11 -18.33
N ARG A 107 -0.38 -10.55 -19.35
CA ARG A 107 -1.65 -9.81 -19.20
C ARG A 107 -2.81 -10.80 -19.13
N LEU A 108 -3.57 -10.82 -18.04
CA LEU A 108 -4.75 -11.68 -17.93
C LEU A 108 -6.03 -10.96 -18.35
N ALA A 109 -6.13 -9.67 -18.05
CA ALA A 109 -7.26 -8.81 -18.41
C ALA A 109 -6.81 -7.34 -18.40
N ASP A 110 -7.75 -6.41 -18.56
CA ASP A 110 -7.47 -4.97 -18.47
C ASP A 110 -6.92 -4.60 -17.09
N ARG A 111 -5.68 -4.10 -17.08
CA ARG A 111 -4.91 -3.75 -15.87
C ARG A 111 -4.65 -4.93 -14.92
N THR A 112 -4.88 -6.17 -15.35
CA THR A 112 -4.60 -7.38 -14.57
C THR A 112 -3.42 -8.12 -15.18
N TRP A 113 -2.39 -8.33 -14.36
CA TRP A 113 -1.14 -8.98 -14.77
C TRP A 113 -0.80 -10.14 -13.84
N TYR A 114 -0.17 -11.16 -14.41
CA TYR A 114 0.44 -12.29 -13.72
C TYR A 114 1.93 -12.31 -14.05
N THR A 115 2.76 -12.22 -13.01
CA THR A 115 4.21 -12.33 -13.12
C THR A 115 4.59 -13.63 -12.44
N PRO A 116 4.92 -14.69 -13.19
CA PRO A 116 5.39 -15.92 -12.60
C PRO A 116 6.77 -15.79 -11.97
N ASP A 117 7.07 -16.65 -10.99
CA ASP A 117 8.37 -16.65 -10.30
C ASP A 117 9.50 -17.06 -11.25
N PHE A 118 9.33 -18.14 -12.04
CA PHE A 118 10.37 -18.63 -12.95
C PHE A 118 9.80 -18.99 -14.33
N ALA A 119 10.51 -18.59 -15.38
CA ALA A 119 10.31 -19.06 -16.75
C ALA A 119 11.49 -19.94 -17.17
N LEU A 120 11.21 -21.13 -17.69
CA LEU A 120 12.17 -22.16 -18.02
C LEU A 120 12.08 -22.56 -19.50
N VAL A 121 13.22 -22.99 -20.04
CA VAL A 121 13.29 -23.72 -21.31
C VAL A 121 13.97 -25.07 -21.03
N LEU A 122 13.26 -26.17 -21.29
CA LEU A 122 13.79 -27.53 -21.13
C LEU A 122 14.71 -27.90 -22.30
N ALA A 123 15.47 -28.98 -22.14
CA ALA A 123 16.38 -29.53 -23.15
C ALA A 123 15.69 -29.86 -24.50
N ASP A 124 14.42 -30.24 -24.46
CA ASP A 124 13.60 -30.55 -25.64
C ASP A 124 12.97 -29.30 -26.29
N GLY A 125 13.23 -28.10 -25.76
CA GLY A 125 12.69 -26.83 -26.22
C GLY A 125 11.33 -26.45 -25.60
N THR A 126 10.74 -27.32 -24.79
CA THR A 126 9.48 -27.06 -24.06
C THR A 126 9.65 -25.87 -23.11
N ARG A 127 8.66 -24.98 -23.08
CA ARG A 127 8.64 -23.81 -22.19
C ARG A 127 7.74 -24.09 -21.00
N GLU A 128 8.33 -24.07 -19.81
CA GLU A 128 7.60 -24.25 -18.55
C GLU A 128 7.60 -22.94 -17.75
N ILE A 129 6.46 -22.65 -17.10
CA ILE A 129 6.32 -21.57 -16.13
C ILE A 129 6.20 -22.20 -14.75
N HIS A 130 7.10 -21.86 -13.83
CA HIS A 130 7.11 -22.39 -12.47
C HIS A 130 6.78 -21.30 -11.46
N GLU A 131 5.78 -21.57 -10.63
CA GLU A 131 5.32 -20.69 -9.54
C GLU A 131 5.63 -21.34 -8.18
N VAL A 132 6.47 -20.71 -7.37
CA VAL A 132 6.82 -21.19 -6.03
C VAL A 132 5.78 -20.68 -5.02
N LYS A 133 4.99 -21.59 -4.45
CA LYS A 133 3.95 -21.26 -3.46
C LYS A 133 4.14 -22.01 -2.15
N GLY A 134 4.02 -21.27 -1.04
CA GLY A 134 3.95 -21.82 0.31
C GLY A 134 2.52 -22.18 0.72
N HIS A 135 1.61 -21.22 0.63
CA HIS A 135 0.18 -21.38 0.91
C HIS A 135 -0.64 -20.90 -0.29
N TRP A 136 -1.67 -21.66 -0.64
CA TRP A 136 -2.55 -21.32 -1.73
C TRP A 136 -3.72 -20.48 -1.26
N THR A 137 -3.90 -19.33 -1.89
CA THR A 137 -5.19 -18.63 -1.91
C THR A 137 -5.91 -18.99 -3.21
N ASP A 138 -7.25 -19.01 -3.18
CA ASP A 138 -8.05 -19.34 -4.36
C ASP A 138 -7.76 -18.42 -5.55
N ASP A 139 -7.48 -17.13 -5.30
CA ASP A 139 -7.09 -16.15 -6.31
C ASP A 139 -5.82 -16.55 -7.08
N ALA A 140 -4.82 -17.12 -6.39
CA ALA A 140 -3.58 -17.54 -7.05
C ALA A 140 -3.79 -18.72 -8.01
N ARG A 141 -4.69 -19.66 -7.65
CA ARG A 141 -5.04 -20.82 -8.50
C ARG A 141 -5.80 -20.41 -9.75
N VAL A 142 -6.71 -19.44 -9.62
CA VAL A 142 -7.45 -18.91 -10.77
C VAL A 142 -6.48 -18.22 -11.74
N LYS A 143 -5.55 -17.41 -11.25
CA LYS A 143 -4.59 -16.70 -12.10
C LYS A 143 -3.71 -17.62 -12.93
N ILE A 144 -3.13 -18.67 -12.33
CA ILE A 144 -2.29 -19.63 -13.06
C ILE A 144 -3.11 -20.40 -14.09
N LYS A 145 -4.35 -20.80 -13.75
CA LYS A 145 -5.25 -21.50 -14.68
C LYS A 145 -5.65 -20.62 -15.86
N VAL A 146 -6.02 -19.37 -15.60
CA VAL A 146 -6.34 -18.39 -16.66
C VAL A 146 -5.12 -18.12 -17.54
N ALA A 147 -3.92 -18.02 -16.95
CA ALA A 147 -2.70 -17.86 -17.72
C ALA A 147 -2.42 -19.07 -18.63
N ALA A 148 -2.64 -20.29 -18.13
CA ALA A 148 -2.51 -21.54 -18.88
C ALA A 148 -3.46 -21.63 -20.08
N GLU A 149 -4.65 -21.06 -19.97
CA GLU A 149 -5.62 -21.02 -21.07
C GLU A 149 -5.30 -19.94 -22.11
N LEU A 150 -4.74 -18.80 -21.69
CA LEU A 150 -4.50 -17.64 -22.56
C LEU A 150 -3.17 -17.69 -23.33
N TYR A 151 -2.14 -18.30 -22.76
CA TYR A 151 -0.78 -18.21 -23.28
C TYR A 151 -0.26 -19.56 -23.77
N PRO A 152 0.46 -19.61 -24.90
CA PRO A 152 0.94 -20.85 -25.51
C PRO A 152 2.22 -21.38 -24.83
N TYR A 153 2.29 -21.32 -23.49
CA TYR A 153 3.33 -22.06 -22.76
C TYR A 153 2.89 -23.51 -22.64
N ASP A 154 3.83 -24.43 -22.75
CA ASP A 154 3.51 -25.86 -22.77
C ASP A 154 3.01 -26.34 -21.40
N ARG A 155 3.53 -25.77 -20.30
CA ARG A 155 3.13 -26.16 -18.94
C ARG A 155 3.22 -25.01 -17.95
N PHE A 156 2.17 -24.85 -17.16
CA PHE A 156 2.19 -24.05 -15.93
C PHE A 156 2.25 -24.98 -14.74
N ILE A 157 3.24 -24.77 -13.87
CA ILE A 157 3.58 -25.70 -12.80
C ILE A 157 3.71 -24.93 -11.52
N ALA A 158 2.90 -25.28 -10.53
CA ALA A 158 3.12 -24.80 -9.19
C ALA A 158 4.02 -25.74 -8.42
N VAL A 159 4.92 -25.15 -7.64
CA VAL A 159 5.93 -25.87 -6.88
C VAL A 159 5.80 -25.47 -5.42
N ARG A 160 5.67 -26.46 -4.55
CA ARG A 160 5.60 -26.25 -3.10
C ARG A 160 6.61 -27.11 -2.38
N ARG A 161 7.16 -26.60 -1.29
CA ARG A 161 8.07 -27.36 -0.41
C ARG A 161 7.30 -27.94 0.76
N VAL A 162 7.18 -29.26 0.82
CA VAL A 162 6.47 -29.98 1.89
C VAL A 162 7.43 -30.97 2.54
N LYS A 163 7.69 -30.82 3.85
CA LYS A 163 8.61 -31.69 4.62
C LYS A 163 10.00 -31.87 3.98
N GLY A 164 10.48 -30.86 3.25
CA GLY A 164 11.78 -30.88 2.58
C GLY A 164 11.75 -31.29 1.10
N GLU A 165 10.65 -31.86 0.63
CA GLU A 165 10.48 -32.28 -0.77
C GLU A 165 9.75 -31.23 -1.61
N TRP A 166 10.10 -31.19 -2.90
CA TRP A 166 9.43 -30.32 -3.88
C TRP A 166 8.30 -31.08 -4.57
N ILE A 167 7.07 -30.68 -4.28
CA ILE A 167 5.88 -31.23 -4.93
C ILE A 167 5.49 -30.30 -6.08
N ARG A 168 5.22 -30.90 -7.25
CA ARG A 168 4.80 -30.22 -8.47
C ARG A 168 3.32 -30.49 -8.72
N GLU A 169 2.56 -29.45 -9.07
CA GLU A 169 1.17 -29.53 -9.52
C GLU A 169 1.09 -28.85 -10.89
N VAL A 170 0.60 -29.57 -11.90
CA VAL A 170 0.52 -29.08 -13.29
C VAL A 170 -0.90 -28.55 -13.55
N PHE A 171 -0.98 -27.41 -14.23
CA PHE A 171 -2.23 -26.72 -14.60
C PHE A 171 -2.45 -26.74 -16.11
#